data_AF-A0A6A0HGC4-F1
#
_entry.id   AF-A0A6A0HGC4-F1
#
_cell.length_a   1.000
_cell.length_b   1.000
_cell.length_c   1.000
_cell.angle_alpha   90.00
_cell.angle_beta   90.00
_cell.angle_gamma   90.00
#
_symmetry.space_group_name_H-M   'P 1'
#
loop_
_entity.id
_entity.type
_entity.pdbx_description
1 polymer ?
#
loop_
_entity_poly.entity_id
_entity_poly.type
_entity_poly.pdbx_seq_one_letter_code
_entity_poly.pdbx_strand_id
1 'polypeptide(L)'
;MRAEWLNSINKLTETISASFSRLMARMKCAGEVKLSTPDNEDDLSKYGLTIWVRFRGSEKLRELTAMQQSGGERAVSTALYLLALQTMSTVPFRCADEINQVLR
;
A
#
# COMPACT_ATOMS: atom_id res chain seq x y z
N MET A 1 5.08 -23.23 -12.19
CA MET A 1 3.77 -22.76 -11.72
C MET A 1 3.84 -21.87 -10.47
N ARG A 2 4.24 -22.35 -9.27
CA ARG A 2 4.30 -21.47 -8.07
C ARG A 2 5.35 -20.37 -8.17
N ALA A 3 6.58 -20.70 -8.58
CA ALA A 3 7.64 -19.70 -8.73
C ALA A 3 7.25 -18.59 -9.74
N GLU A 4 6.52 -18.94 -10.80
CA GLU A 4 6.01 -18.00 -11.79
C GLU A 4 4.91 -17.10 -11.20
N TRP A 5 4.00 -17.67 -10.40
CA TRP A 5 2.97 -16.92 -9.68
C TRP A 5 3.60 -15.94 -8.68
N LEU A 6 4.56 -16.40 -7.87
CA LEU A 6 5.22 -15.57 -6.87
C LEU A 6 6.00 -14.43 -7.54
N ASN A 7 6.71 -14.72 -8.64
CA ASN A 7 7.40 -13.71 -9.43
C ASN A 7 6.42 -12.67 -10.00
N SER A 8 5.26 -13.12 -10.49
CA SER A 8 4.21 -12.23 -11.00
C SER A 8 3.65 -11.32 -9.90
N ILE A 9 3.35 -11.85 -8.71
CA ILE A 9 2.88 -11.05 -7.57
C ILE A 9 3.96 -10.09 -7.07
N ASN A 10 5.22 -10.51 -6.99
CA ASN A 10 6.32 -9.63 -6.60
C ASN A 10 6.43 -8.45 -7.57
N LYS A 11 6.40 -8.70 -8.87
CA LYS A 11 6.47 -7.64 -9.90
C LYS A 11 5.29 -6.67 -9.83
N LEU A 12 4.08 -7.19 -9.57
CA LEU A 12 2.90 -6.34 -9.31
C LEU A 12 3.09 -5.51 -8.05
N THR A 13 3.56 -6.11 -6.97
CA THR A 13 3.80 -5.45 -5.68
C THR A 13 4.84 -4.35 -5.81
N GLU A 14 5.94 -4.59 -6.52
CA GLU A 14 6.97 -3.59 -6.83
C GLU A 14 6.41 -2.42 -7.62
N THR A 15 5.53 -2.69 -8.60
CA THR A 15 4.88 -1.65 -9.41
C THR A 15 3.97 -0.78 -8.55
N ILE A 16 3.15 -1.39 -7.69
CA ILE A 16 2.29 -0.69 -6.73
C ILE A 16 3.15 0.14 -5.77
N SER A 17 4.18 -0.48 -5.20
CA SER A 17 5.09 0.14 -4.23
C SER A 17 5.77 1.37 -4.83
N ALA A 18 6.31 1.28 -6.05
CA ALA A 18 6.93 2.41 -6.73
C ALA A 18 5.96 3.58 -6.97
N SER A 19 4.71 3.27 -7.35
CA SER A 19 3.66 4.29 -7.53
C SER A 19 3.26 4.92 -6.20
N PHE A 20 3.07 4.12 -5.16
CA PHE A 20 2.75 4.57 -3.80
C PHE A 20 3.86 5.41 -3.17
N SER A 21 5.12 4.96 -3.22
CA SER A 21 6.29 5.69 -2.72
C SER A 21 6.42 7.05 -3.39
N ARG A 22 6.19 7.13 -4.71
CA ARG A 22 6.20 8.40 -5.45
C ARG A 22 5.10 9.34 -4.97
N LEU A 23 3.88 8.83 -4.73
CA LEU A 23 2.77 9.63 -4.22
C LEU A 23 3.04 10.14 -2.79
N MET A 24 3.55 9.28 -1.90
CA MET A 24 3.95 9.65 -0.53
C MET A 24 5.06 10.70 -0.53
N ALA A 25 6.05 10.58 -1.42
CA ALA A 25 7.14 11.54 -1.54
C ALA A 25 6.67 12.95 -1.90
N ARG A 26 5.60 13.08 -2.71
CA ARG A 26 4.98 14.39 -3.01
C ARG A 26 4.41 15.08 -1.78
N MET A 27 4.03 14.31 -0.77
CA MET A 27 3.56 14.79 0.53
C MET A 27 4.70 14.98 1.55
N LYS A 28 5.97 14.91 1.11
CA LYS A 28 7.16 14.89 1.98
C LYS A 28 7.16 13.74 3.00
N CYS A 29 6.41 12.68 2.70
CA CYS A 29 6.33 11.45 3.49
C CYS A 29 7.07 10.33 2.75
N ALA A 30 7.25 9.18 3.40
CA ALA A 30 7.73 7.97 2.74
C ALA A 30 6.71 6.84 2.95
N GLY A 31 6.60 5.96 1.97
CA GLY A 31 5.80 4.76 2.09
C GLY A 31 6.22 3.69 1.10
N GLU A 32 5.88 2.45 1.42
CA GLU A 32 6.25 1.25 0.68
C GLU A 32 5.15 0.20 0.83
N VAL A 33 4.92 -0.58 -0.21
CA VAL A 33 4.02 -1.75 -0.16
C VAL A 33 4.87 -3.00 -0.27
N LYS A 34 4.65 -3.97 0.62
CA LYS A 34 5.41 -5.22 0.67
C LYS A 34 4.49 -6.43 0.61
N LEU A 35 4.95 -7.47 -0.06
CA LEU A 35 4.35 -8.79 0.02
C LEU A 35 4.76 -9.41 1.36
N SER A 36 3.76 -9.70 2.20
CA SER A 36 3.92 -10.51 3.40
C SER A 36 3.88 -11.98 2.99
N THR A 37 4.95 -12.69 3.32
CA THR A 37 5.10 -14.12 3.06
C THR A 37 5.01 -14.88 4.39
N PRO A 38 4.22 -15.96 4.46
CA PRO A 38 4.14 -16.79 5.66
C PRO A 38 5.42 -17.60 5.90
N ASP A 39 5.64 -18.03 7.14
CA ASP A 39 6.74 -18.94 7.50
C ASP A 39 6.65 -20.28 6.76
N ASN A 40 5.42 -20.76 6.55
CA ASN A 40 5.14 -21.90 5.68
C ASN A 40 4.66 -21.40 4.32
N GLU A 41 5.53 -21.45 3.32
CA GLU A 41 5.25 -20.98 1.96
C GLU A 41 4.05 -21.68 1.29
N ASP A 42 3.64 -22.87 1.76
CA ASP A 42 2.48 -23.59 1.25
C ASP A 42 1.13 -23.04 1.73
N ASP A 43 1.14 -22.21 2.77
CA ASP A 43 -0.07 -21.59 3.29
C ASP A 43 -0.41 -20.32 2.49
N LEU A 44 -0.88 -20.52 1.25
CA LEU A 44 -1.27 -19.44 0.33
C LEU A 44 -2.29 -18.47 0.95
N SER A 45 -3.09 -18.92 1.92
CA SER A 45 -4.09 -18.10 2.62
C SER A 45 -3.48 -17.01 3.51
N LYS A 46 -2.22 -17.18 3.91
CA LYS A 46 -1.49 -16.24 4.78
C LYS A 46 -0.65 -15.21 4.02
N TYR A 47 -0.57 -15.31 2.70
CA TYR A 47 0.03 -14.25 1.90
C TYR A 47 -0.85 -13.00 1.97
N GLY A 48 -0.20 -11.85 2.06
CA GLY A 48 -0.91 -10.58 2.15
C GLY A 48 -0.06 -9.41 1.70
N LEU A 49 -0.66 -8.23 1.60
CA LEU A 49 0.08 -7.00 1.37
C LEU A 49 0.13 -6.21 2.68
N THR A 50 1.32 -5.71 3.00
CA THR A 50 1.51 -4.79 4.13
C THR A 50 1.90 -3.43 3.58
N ILE A 51 1.30 -2.38 4.13
CA ILE A 51 1.59 -1.00 3.78
C ILE A 51 2.46 -0.43 4.90
N TRP A 52 3.59 0.14 4.53
CA TRP A 52 4.52 0.77 5.46
C TRP A 52 4.60 2.26 5.16
N VAL A 53 4.59 3.09 6.20
CA VAL A 53 4.53 4.55 6.08
C VAL A 53 5.44 5.22 7.08
N ARG A 54 5.84 6.45 6.74
CA ARG A 54 6.54 7.39 7.60
C ARG A 54 6.10 8.80 7.25
N PHE A 55 5.53 9.49 8.23
CA PHE A 55 5.05 10.87 8.10
C PHE A 55 6.06 11.91 8.58
N ARG A 56 7.02 11.50 9.41
CA ARG A 56 8.05 12.38 9.98
C ARG A 56 9.44 11.88 9.62
N GLY A 57 10.31 12.77 9.15
CA GLY A 57 11.65 12.40 8.67
C GLY A 57 12.54 11.74 9.73
N SER A 58 12.31 12.05 11.02
CA SER A 58 13.04 11.46 12.15
C SER A 58 12.59 10.04 12.52
N GLU A 59 11.44 9.59 12.01
CA GLU A 59 10.89 8.28 12.33
C GLU A 59 11.37 7.22 11.35
N LYS A 60 11.23 5.95 11.76
CA LYS A 60 11.42 4.80 10.86
C LYS A 60 10.13 4.52 10.10
N LEU A 61 10.24 3.83 8.96
CA LEU A 61 9.08 3.23 8.30
C LEU A 61 8.39 2.28 9.28
N ARG A 62 7.07 2.37 9.41
CA ARG A 62 6.26 1.49 10.26
C ARG A 62 5.08 0.95 9.48
N GLU A 63 4.66 -0.25 9.82
CA GLU A 63 3.45 -0.83 9.26
C GLU A 63 2.24 0.05 9.61
N LEU A 64 1.36 0.22 8.64
CA LEU A 64 0.11 0.96 8.78
C LEU A 64 -0.86 0.12 9.61
N THR A 65 -1.03 0.48 10.87
CA THR A 65 -1.88 -0.24 11.84
C THR A 65 -2.81 0.73 12.55
N ALA A 66 -3.89 0.21 13.13
CA ALA A 66 -4.84 1.06 13.87
C ALA A 66 -4.23 1.71 15.12
N MET A 67 -3.18 1.14 15.71
CA MET A 67 -2.58 1.62 16.96
C MET A 67 -1.46 2.66 16.75
N GLN A 68 -0.79 2.68 15.60
CA GLN A 68 0.45 3.46 15.43
C GLN A 68 0.27 4.78 14.69
N GLN A 69 -0.78 4.92 13.88
CA GLN A 69 -1.03 6.12 13.07
C GLN A 69 -2.36 6.77 13.44
N SER A 70 -2.43 8.09 13.30
CA SER A 70 -3.65 8.87 13.48
C SER A 70 -4.72 8.52 12.44
N GLY A 71 -5.97 8.90 12.71
CA GLY A 71 -7.08 8.70 11.76
C GLY A 71 -6.80 9.30 10.38
N GLY A 72 -6.32 10.55 10.35
CA GLY A 72 -5.98 11.25 9.11
C GLY A 72 -4.81 10.63 8.36
N GLU A 73 -3.75 10.19 9.05
CA GLU A 73 -2.62 9.49 8.42
C GLU A 73 -3.06 8.18 7.77
N ARG A 74 -3.95 7.43 8.42
CA ARG A 74 -4.54 6.21 7.85
C ARG A 74 -5.39 6.52 6.63
N ALA A 75 -6.26 7.54 6.72
CA ALA A 75 -7.11 7.97 5.61
C ALA A 75 -6.28 8.36 4.38
N VAL A 76 -5.25 9.19 4.58
CA VAL A 76 -4.35 9.64 3.51
C VAL A 76 -3.58 8.46 2.93
N SER A 77 -3.02 7.58 3.77
CA SER A 77 -2.28 6.40 3.29
C SER A 77 -3.18 5.50 2.43
N THR A 78 -4.39 5.22 2.90
CA THR A 78 -5.37 4.40 2.17
C THR A 78 -5.76 5.05 0.84
N ALA A 79 -6.05 6.35 0.83
CA ALA A 79 -6.39 7.07 -0.39
C ALA A 79 -5.23 7.05 -1.41
N LEU A 80 -4.00 7.29 -0.95
CA LEU A 80 -2.81 7.24 -1.82
C LEU A 80 -2.52 5.82 -2.33
N TYR A 81 -2.75 4.79 -1.52
CA TYR A 81 -2.66 3.40 -1.95
C TYR A 81 -3.69 3.07 -3.04
N LEU A 82 -4.93 3.49 -2.87
CA LEU A 82 -5.96 3.34 -3.90
C LEU A 82 -5.57 4.05 -5.20
N LEU A 83 -5.05 5.29 -5.12
CA LEU A 83 -4.52 6.00 -6.29
C LEU A 83 -3.35 5.27 -6.95
N ALA A 84 -2.45 4.67 -6.17
CA ALA A 84 -1.36 3.86 -6.71
C ALA A 84 -1.87 2.66 -7.51
N LEU A 85 -2.90 1.96 -7.01
CA LEU A 85 -3.54 0.84 -7.72
C LEU A 85 -4.17 1.28 -9.05
N GLN A 86 -4.74 2.49 -9.10
CA GLN A 86 -5.36 3.00 -10.33
C GLN A 86 -4.36 3.12 -11.48
N THR A 87 -3.09 3.39 -11.19
CA THR A 87 -2.04 3.51 -12.22
C THR A 87 -1.77 2.21 -12.99
N MET A 88 -2.30 1.08 -12.52
CA MET A 88 -2.10 -0.24 -13.12
C MET A 88 -3.31 -0.77 -13.89
N SER A 89 -4.42 -0.03 -13.90
CA SER A 89 -5.67 -0.51 -14.47
C SER A 89 -6.36 0.62 -15.25
N THR A 90 -6.50 0.42 -16.56
CA THR A 90 -7.31 1.28 -17.43
C THR A 90 -8.76 0.83 -17.35
N VAL A 91 -9.60 1.66 -16.73
CA VAL A 91 -11.05 1.50 -16.68
C VAL A 91 -11.72 2.83 -17.07
N PRO A 92 -12.87 2.80 -17.75
CA PRO A 92 -13.49 4.00 -18.32
C PRO A 92 -14.02 5.00 -17.27
N PHE A 93 -14.34 4.54 -16.06
CA PHE A 93 -14.65 5.40 -14.92
C PHE A 93 -14.40 4.65 -13.60
N ARG A 94 -14.22 5.41 -12.51
CA ARG A 94 -14.07 4.89 -11.14
C ARG A 94 -14.95 5.70 -10.21
N CYS A 95 -15.81 5.02 -9.46
CA CYS A 95 -16.63 5.63 -8.41
C CYS A 95 -15.95 5.39 -7.06
N ALA A 96 -15.86 6.42 -6.24
CA ALA A 96 -15.46 6.30 -4.86
C ALA A 96 -16.40 7.15 -4.01
N ASP A 97 -16.90 6.58 -2.93
CA ASP A 97 -17.81 7.23 -1.99
C ASP A 97 -17.12 7.43 -0.64
N GLU A 98 -17.60 8.39 0.15
CA GLU A 98 -17.17 8.70 1.52
C GLU A 98 -15.66 8.96 1.76
N ILE A 99 -14.84 9.15 0.71
CA ILE A 99 -13.40 9.49 0.84
C ILE A 99 -13.18 10.70 1.75
N ASN A 100 -14.08 11.68 1.68
CA ASN A 100 -14.06 12.90 2.45
C ASN A 100 -14.52 12.74 3.92
N GLN A 101 -15.20 11.65 4.27
CA GLN A 101 -15.57 11.38 5.66
C GLN A 101 -14.38 10.87 6.48
N VAL A 102 -13.47 10.12 5.86
CA VAL A 102 -12.26 9.59 6.53
C VAL A 102 -11.22 10.69 6.83
N LEU A 103 -11.38 11.87 6.23
CA LEU A 103 -10.46 13.01 6.37
C LEU A 103 -10.87 14.01 7.47
N ARG A 104 -12.00 13.79 8.16
CA ARG A 104 -12.47 14.63 9.28
C ARG A 104 -12.01 14.11 10.63
#